data_AF-A0A946YAF4-F1
#
_entry.id   AF-A0A946YAF4-F1
#
_cell.length_a   1.000
_cell.length_b   1.000
_cell.length_c   1.000
_cell.angle_alpha   90.00
_cell.angle_beta   90.00
_cell.angle_gamma   90.00
#
_symmetry.space_group_name_H-M   'P 1'
#
loop_
_entity.id
_entity.type
_entity.pdbx_description
1 polymer ?
#
loop_
_entity_poly.entity_id
_entity_poly.type
_entity_poly.pdbx_seq_one_letter_code
_entity_poly.pdbx_strand_id
1 'polypeptide(L)'
;HTVLDLLEHFRGSVHVVRLIEFMDVGNRNGWRMDQVVPSRELRDLVQARWPLQPVDRNYPGEVARRYEYVDGGGEIGFISSVTEPFCGSCSRARLSADGVLYTCLFATQGTDLREPIRNGADEDELSDILSRIWLQRADRYSELRRPDVAEAHAQSKVEMYRIGG
;
A
#
# COMPACT_ATOMS: atom_id res chain seq x y z
N HIS A 1 -15.28 -9.24 -15.47
CA HIS A 1 -15.63 -8.48 -16.69
C HIS A 1 -15.00 -7.09 -16.69
N THR A 2 -15.20 -6.28 -15.66
CA THR A 2 -14.70 -4.88 -15.60
C THR A 2 -13.19 -4.68 -15.70
N VAL A 3 -12.34 -5.60 -15.23
CA VAL A 3 -10.87 -5.39 -15.25
C VAL A 3 -10.33 -5.35 -16.68
N LEU A 4 -10.74 -6.28 -17.55
CA LEU A 4 -10.23 -6.31 -18.93
C LEU A 4 -10.72 -5.11 -19.73
N ASP A 5 -11.97 -4.67 -19.51
CA ASP A 5 -12.53 -3.50 -20.18
C ASP A 5 -11.79 -2.21 -19.78
N LEU A 6 -11.44 -2.08 -18.50
CA LEU A 6 -10.61 -0.98 -17.99
C LEU A 6 -9.22 -0.98 -18.65
N LEU A 7 -8.59 -2.15 -18.74
CA LEU A 7 -7.26 -2.27 -19.34
C LEU A 7 -7.27 -2.00 -20.84
N GLU A 8 -8.30 -2.47 -21.56
CA GLU A 8 -8.51 -2.16 -22.97
C GLU A 8 -8.62 -0.65 -23.17
N HIS A 9 -9.41 0.03 -22.35
CA HIS A 9 -9.63 1.47 -22.46
C HIS A 9 -8.33 2.29 -22.38
N PHE A 10 -7.40 1.88 -21.49
CA PHE A 10 -6.13 2.57 -21.31
C PHE A 10 -4.98 2.03 -22.17
N ARG A 11 -5.18 0.90 -22.87
CA ARG A 11 -4.18 0.29 -23.74
C ARG A 11 -3.82 1.26 -24.87
N GLY A 12 -2.51 1.40 -25.13
CA GLY A 12 -1.98 2.33 -26.13
C GLY A 12 -2.04 3.81 -25.72
N SER A 13 -2.56 4.12 -24.52
CA SER A 13 -2.48 5.45 -23.94
C SER A 13 -1.18 5.63 -23.15
N VAL A 14 -0.89 6.87 -22.74
CA VAL A 14 0.23 7.20 -21.87
C VAL A 14 0.03 6.79 -20.41
N HIS A 15 -1.16 6.29 -20.05
CA HIS A 15 -1.53 5.97 -18.67
C HIS A 15 -1.21 4.52 -18.34
N VAL A 16 -0.44 4.32 -17.27
CA VAL A 16 -0.13 3.00 -16.73
C VAL A 16 -1.17 2.62 -15.68
N VAL A 17 -1.99 1.61 -15.97
CA VAL A 17 -2.98 1.10 -15.02
C VAL A 17 -2.29 0.20 -14.00
N ARG A 18 -2.58 0.42 -12.71
CA ARG A 18 -2.08 -0.41 -11.62
C ARG A 18 -3.22 -1.11 -10.91
N LEU A 19 -3.20 -2.44 -10.94
CA LEU A 19 -4.16 -3.27 -10.22
C LEU A 19 -3.61 -3.55 -8.81
N ILE A 20 -4.42 -3.24 -7.80
CA ILE A 20 -4.02 -3.34 -6.39
C ILE A 20 -4.92 -4.37 -5.72
N GLU A 21 -4.34 -5.30 -4.98
CA GLU A 21 -5.11 -6.25 -4.20
C GLU A 21 -5.90 -5.53 -3.11
N PHE A 22 -7.17 -5.93 -2.93
CA PHE A 22 -8.03 -5.33 -1.92
C PHE A 22 -7.47 -5.59 -0.51
N MET A 23 -7.17 -4.52 0.23
CA MET A 23 -6.51 -4.57 1.54
C MET A 23 -7.46 -4.36 2.72
N ASP A 24 -7.12 -4.97 3.85
CA ASP A 24 -7.78 -4.85 5.16
C ASP A 24 -7.41 -3.55 5.93
N VAL A 25 -7.54 -2.38 5.29
CA VAL A 25 -7.17 -1.09 5.89
C VAL A 25 -8.36 -0.44 6.60
N GLY A 26 -8.15 0.01 7.84
CA GLY A 26 -9.22 0.57 8.66
C GLY A 26 -10.11 -0.52 9.26
N ASN A 27 -11.29 -0.13 9.76
CA ASN A 27 -12.19 -1.07 10.45
C ASN A 27 -13.58 -1.15 9.80
N ARG A 28 -13.85 -0.33 8.78
CA ARG A 28 -15.20 -0.14 8.21
C ARG A 28 -15.40 -0.72 6.80
N ASN A 29 -14.34 -1.24 6.19
CA ASN A 29 -14.39 -1.71 4.81
C ASN A 29 -15.00 -3.12 4.65
N GLY A 30 -15.35 -3.79 5.76
CA GLY A 30 -15.96 -5.13 5.74
C GLY A 30 -15.08 -6.16 5.02
N TRP A 31 -13.76 -5.95 5.00
CA TRP A 31 -12.84 -6.73 4.22
C TRP A 31 -12.87 -8.21 4.61
N ARG A 32 -12.84 -9.09 3.60
CA ARG A 32 -12.75 -10.54 3.78
C ARG A 32 -11.73 -11.10 2.79
N MET A 33 -10.96 -12.10 3.25
CA MET A 33 -9.94 -12.76 2.43
C MET A 33 -10.52 -13.35 1.13
N ASP A 34 -11.76 -13.83 1.15
CA ASP A 34 -12.42 -14.41 -0.03
C ASP A 34 -12.85 -13.37 -1.09
N GLN A 35 -12.73 -12.08 -0.79
CA GLN A 35 -12.95 -10.98 -1.73
C GLN A 35 -11.64 -10.52 -2.40
N VAL A 36 -10.49 -11.05 -1.98
CA VAL A 36 -9.20 -10.70 -2.58
C VAL A 36 -8.97 -11.55 -3.82
N VAL A 37 -8.81 -10.89 -4.98
CA VAL A 37 -8.33 -11.53 -6.20
C VAL A 37 -6.81 -11.39 -6.25
N PRO A 38 -6.05 -12.50 -6.22
CA PRO A 38 -4.58 -12.45 -6.26
C PRO A 38 -4.05 -11.78 -7.53
N SER A 39 -2.97 -11.01 -7.41
CA SER A 39 -2.25 -10.41 -8.54
C SER A 39 -1.86 -11.44 -9.59
N ARG A 40 -1.48 -12.66 -9.17
CA ARG A 40 -1.14 -13.76 -10.08
C ARG A 40 -2.33 -14.14 -10.97
N GLU A 41 -3.52 -14.24 -10.39
CA GLU A 41 -4.74 -14.59 -11.13
C GLU A 41 -5.11 -13.50 -12.13
N LEU A 42 -5.05 -12.23 -11.72
CA LEU A 42 -5.29 -11.09 -12.60
C LEU A 42 -4.26 -11.05 -13.74
N ARG A 43 -2.98 -11.29 -13.44
CA ARG A 43 -1.94 -11.35 -14.46
C ARG A 43 -2.18 -12.49 -15.44
N ASP A 44 -2.48 -13.69 -14.96
CA ASP A 44 -2.72 -14.85 -15.83
C ASP A 44 -3.96 -14.61 -16.71
N LEU A 45 -5.02 -13.96 -16.19
CA LEU A 45 -6.19 -13.53 -16.96
C LEU A 45 -5.84 -12.51 -18.06
N VAL A 46 -5.04 -11.50 -17.73
CA VAL A 46 -4.59 -10.48 -18.70
C VAL A 46 -3.70 -11.12 -19.77
N GLN A 47 -2.77 -11.97 -19.35
CA GLN A 47 -1.81 -12.64 -20.24
C GLN A 47 -2.48 -13.60 -21.23
N ALA A 48 -3.62 -14.20 -20.85
CA ALA A 48 -4.42 -15.02 -21.76
C ALA A 48 -5.02 -14.23 -22.93
N ARG A 49 -5.24 -12.92 -22.76
CA ARG A 49 -5.78 -12.03 -23.80
C ARG A 49 -4.69 -11.23 -24.51
N TRP A 50 -3.74 -10.69 -23.75
CA TRP A 50 -2.63 -9.87 -24.23
C TRP A 50 -1.32 -10.36 -23.62
N PRO A 51 -0.39 -10.91 -24.41
CA PRO A 51 0.89 -11.36 -23.89
C PRO A 51 1.63 -10.25 -23.15
N LEU A 52 2.17 -10.60 -21.98
CA LEU A 52 2.89 -9.70 -21.09
C LEU A 52 4.36 -10.14 -20.98
N GLN A 53 5.26 -9.17 -20.91
CA GLN A 53 6.66 -9.37 -20.55
C GLN A 53 6.99 -8.62 -19.25
N PRO A 54 7.68 -9.25 -18.28
CA PRO A 54 8.08 -8.54 -17.06
C PRO A 54 9.12 -7.47 -17.39
N VAL A 55 9.06 -6.36 -16.66
CA VAL A 55 10.01 -5.25 -16.77
C VAL A 55 10.66 -4.99 -15.42
N ASP A 56 11.92 -4.59 -15.44
CA ASP A 56 12.66 -4.24 -14.25
C ASP A 56 12.03 -3.06 -13.50
N ARG A 57 12.32 -2.99 -12.20
CA ARG A 57 11.88 -1.87 -11.36
C ARG A 57 12.56 -0.58 -11.82
N ASN A 58 11.82 0.52 -11.82
CA ASN A 58 12.35 1.86 -12.05
C ASN A 58 13.30 2.30 -10.93
N TYR A 59 13.04 1.87 -9.70
CA TYR A 59 13.79 2.29 -8.52
C TYR A 59 13.74 1.23 -7.39
N PRO A 60 14.72 1.26 -6.47
CA PRO A 60 14.72 0.40 -5.29
C PRO A 60 13.45 0.59 -4.44
N GLY A 61 12.78 -0.51 -4.10
CA GLY A 61 11.56 -0.48 -3.30
C GLY A 61 10.28 -0.17 -4.09
N GLU A 62 10.32 -0.12 -5.43
CA GLU A 62 9.10 -0.07 -6.24
C GLU A 62 8.19 -1.27 -5.92
N VAL A 63 6.97 -0.96 -5.48
CA VAL A 63 6.00 -1.97 -4.99
C VAL A 63 5.19 -2.62 -6.10
N ALA A 64 5.04 -1.94 -7.24
CA ALA A 64 4.36 -2.49 -8.40
C ALA A 64 5.30 -3.42 -9.16
N ARG A 65 4.86 -4.65 -9.42
CA ARG A 65 5.48 -5.50 -10.43
C ARG A 65 5.02 -5.02 -11.80
N ARG A 66 5.98 -4.64 -12.64
CA ARG A 66 5.74 -4.02 -13.93
C ARG A 66 5.76 -5.05 -15.04
N TYR A 67 4.84 -4.87 -15.99
CA TYR A 67 4.78 -5.67 -17.20
C TYR A 67 4.46 -4.76 -18.38
N GLU A 68 5.07 -5.05 -19.52
CA GLU A 68 4.72 -4.44 -20.80
C GLU A 68 3.90 -5.41 -21.63
N TYR A 69 3.01 -4.86 -22.44
CA TYR A 69 2.34 -5.63 -23.49
C TYR A 69 3.29 -5.85 -24.66
N VAL A 70 3.43 -7.11 -25.09
CA VAL A 70 4.39 -7.51 -26.15
C VAL A 70 4.09 -6.84 -27.50
N ASP A 71 2.84 -6.50 -27.76
CA ASP A 71 2.40 -5.81 -28.99
C ASP A 71 2.60 -4.29 -28.95
N GLY A 72 3.24 -3.74 -27.90
CA GLY A 72 3.45 -2.31 -27.74
C GLY A 72 2.25 -1.55 -27.16
N GLY A 73 1.25 -2.24 -26.60
CA GLY A 73 0.07 -1.64 -25.97
C GLY A 73 0.31 -0.83 -24.67
N GLY A 74 1.56 -0.57 -24.29
CA GLY A 74 1.96 0.15 -23.08
C GLY A 74 2.31 -0.76 -21.90
N GLU A 75 2.19 -0.22 -20.68
CA GLU A 75 2.57 -0.88 -19.43
C GLU A 75 1.36 -1.11 -18.51
N ILE A 76 1.41 -2.18 -17.72
CA ILE A 76 0.50 -2.50 -16.63
C ILE A 76 1.30 -2.86 -15.36
N GLY A 77 0.81 -2.43 -14.20
CA GLY A 77 1.40 -2.78 -12.90
C GLY A 77 0.48 -3.62 -12.03
N PHE A 78 1.07 -4.52 -11.24
CA PHE A 78 0.36 -5.30 -10.21
C PHE A 78 0.96 -5.00 -8.83
N ILE A 79 0.12 -4.63 -7.86
CA ILE A 79 0.50 -4.36 -6.48
C ILE A 79 -0.11 -5.45 -5.59
N SER A 80 0.71 -6.45 -5.28
CA SER A 80 0.37 -7.64 -4.48
C SER A 80 0.35 -7.38 -2.98
N SER A 81 -0.43 -6.40 -2.51
CA SER A 81 -0.42 -5.94 -1.11
C SER A 81 -0.86 -6.98 -0.07
N VAL A 82 -1.51 -8.07 -0.50
CA VAL A 82 -1.98 -9.17 0.35
C VAL A 82 -1.12 -10.40 0.16
N THR A 83 -0.92 -10.86 -1.08
CA THR A 83 -0.27 -12.15 -1.34
C THR A 83 1.25 -12.07 -1.33
N GLU A 84 1.83 -10.90 -1.57
CA GLU A 84 3.29 -10.69 -1.55
C GLU A 84 3.62 -9.35 -0.86
N PRO A 85 3.53 -9.30 0.49
CA PRO A 85 3.76 -8.09 1.27
C PRO A 85 5.15 -7.47 1.03
N PHE A 86 5.23 -6.15 1.16
CA PHE A 86 6.44 -5.36 0.90
C PHE A 86 6.79 -4.44 2.09
N CYS A 87 6.59 -4.90 3.33
CA CYS A 87 6.91 -4.08 4.50
C CYS A 87 8.42 -3.89 4.68
N GLY A 88 9.24 -4.89 4.32
CA GLY A 88 10.69 -4.83 4.44
C GLY A 88 11.37 -3.70 3.66
N SER A 89 10.78 -3.23 2.57
CA SER A 89 11.25 -2.05 1.83
C SER A 89 10.38 -0.80 2.04
N CYS A 90 9.46 -0.82 3.01
CA CYS A 90 8.55 0.28 3.24
C CYS A 90 9.26 1.42 3.98
N SER A 91 9.38 2.58 3.32
CA SER A 91 9.98 3.81 3.85
C SER A 91 8.94 4.92 4.11
N ARG A 92 7.67 4.57 4.30
CA ARG A 92 6.58 5.54 4.45
C ARG A 92 6.28 5.89 5.92
N ALA A 93 6.17 7.18 6.19
CA ALA A 93 5.44 7.74 7.33
C ALA A 93 4.20 8.49 6.82
N ARG A 94 3.19 8.66 7.67
CA ARG A 94 1.95 9.39 7.35
C ARG A 94 1.59 10.32 8.48
N LEU A 95 1.20 11.55 8.15
CA LEU A 95 0.66 12.51 9.09
C LEU A 95 -0.85 12.58 8.86
N SER A 96 -1.64 12.38 9.91
CA SER A 96 -3.10 12.53 9.82
C SER A 96 -3.51 14.00 9.75
N ALA A 97 -4.75 14.25 9.33
CA ALA A 97 -5.33 15.60 9.37
C ALA A 97 -5.37 16.20 10.80
N ASP A 98 -5.37 15.35 11.83
CA ASP A 98 -5.35 15.77 13.23
C ASP A 98 -3.94 16.10 13.75
N GLY A 99 -2.90 15.90 12.92
CA GLY A 99 -1.50 16.14 13.26
C GLY A 99 -0.82 14.99 14.01
N VAL A 100 -1.30 13.76 13.82
CA VAL A 100 -0.75 12.54 14.44
C VAL A 100 0.08 11.77 13.41
N LEU A 101 1.33 11.47 13.74
CA LEU A 101 2.24 10.68 12.92
C LEU A 101 1.98 9.19 13.10
N TYR A 102 1.84 8.48 11.98
CA TYR A 102 1.73 7.04 11.90
C TYR A 102 2.83 6.46 11.01
N THR A 103 3.48 5.41 11.48
CA THR A 103 4.56 4.69 10.80
C THR A 103 4.06 3.50 9.98
N CYS A 104 2.76 3.20 10.04
CA CYS A 104 2.11 2.15 9.29
C CYS A 104 0.69 2.54 8.89
N LEU A 105 0.24 1.99 7.75
CA LEU A 105 -1.15 2.08 7.29
C LEU A 105 -2.15 1.41 8.23
N PHE A 106 -1.67 0.43 9.01
CA PHE A 106 -2.48 -0.40 9.91
C PHE A 106 -2.17 -0.13 11.38
N ALA A 107 -1.50 0.98 11.69
CA ALA A 107 -1.12 1.34 13.04
C ALA A 107 -2.37 1.54 13.92
N THR A 108 -2.29 1.09 15.17
CA THR A 108 -3.36 1.27 16.18
C THR A 108 -3.10 2.49 17.07
N GLN A 109 -1.87 2.99 17.06
CA GLN A 109 -1.42 4.16 17.81
C GLN A 109 -0.54 5.04 16.91
N GLY A 110 -0.45 6.32 17.22
CA GLY A 110 0.40 7.27 16.53
C GLY A 110 0.93 8.32 17.51
N THR A 111 1.85 9.17 17.05
CA THR A 111 2.49 10.20 17.88
C THR A 111 1.92 11.57 17.54
N ASP A 112 1.40 12.29 18.54
CA ASP A 112 0.94 13.67 18.36
C ASP A 112 2.16 14.58 18.09
N LEU A 113 2.23 15.15 16.88
CA LEU A 113 3.24 16.17 16.53
C LEU A 113 2.66 17.58 16.64
N ARG A 114 1.33 17.72 16.69
CA ARG A 114 0.64 19.01 16.74
C ARG A 114 0.88 19.70 18.07
N GLU A 115 0.86 18.97 19.18
CA GLU A 115 1.09 19.55 20.50
C GLU A 115 2.52 20.12 20.65
N PRO A 116 3.60 19.38 20.37
CA PRO A 116 4.96 19.94 20.36
C PRO A 116 5.10 21.19 19.50
N ILE A 117 4.60 21.14 18.24
CA ILE A 117 4.67 22.28 17.32
C ILE A 117 3.93 23.50 17.89
N ARG A 118 2.72 23.31 18.45
CA ARG A 118 1.93 24.41 19.03
C ARG A 118 2.55 24.98 20.30
N ASN A 119 3.33 24.19 21.03
CA ASN A 119 4.06 24.62 22.21
C ASN A 119 5.41 25.29 21.87
N GLY A 120 5.72 25.47 20.58
CA GLY A 120 6.91 26.19 20.13
C GLY A 120 8.15 25.32 19.96
N ALA A 121 7.98 24.01 19.76
CA ALA A 121 9.11 23.12 19.51
C ALA A 121 9.93 23.58 18.31
N ASP A 122 11.26 23.59 18.46
CA ASP A 122 12.18 23.98 17.39
C ASP A 122 12.50 22.82 16.42
N GLU A 123 13.32 23.11 15.40
CA GLU A 123 13.68 22.12 14.37
C GLU A 123 14.47 20.94 14.94
N ASP A 124 15.33 21.18 15.92
CA ASP A 124 16.17 20.15 16.53
C ASP A 124 15.31 19.21 17.39
N GLU A 125 14.39 19.78 18.18
CA GLU A 125 13.43 19.00 18.98
C GLU A 125 12.52 18.14 18.10
N LEU A 126 12.02 18.69 16.99
CA LEU A 126 11.19 17.94 16.04
C LEU A 126 12.00 16.85 15.32
N SER A 127 13.24 17.15 14.91
CA SER A 127 14.15 16.19 14.30
C SER A 127 14.43 15.01 15.24
N ASP A 128 14.65 15.28 16.52
CA ASP A 128 14.87 14.26 17.55
C ASP A 128 13.63 13.38 17.78
N ILE A 129 12.43 13.99 17.82
CA ILE A 129 11.17 13.26 17.92
C ILE A 129 11.01 12.31 16.72
N LEU A 130 11.16 12.82 15.50
CA LEU A 130 11.01 12.04 14.27
C LEU A 130 12.05 10.93 14.17
N SER A 131 13.31 11.23 14.48
CA SER A 131 14.42 10.26 14.44
C SER A 131 14.18 9.13 15.42
N ARG A 132 13.75 9.43 16.64
CA ARG A 132 13.43 8.42 17.65
C ARG A 132 12.31 7.50 17.20
N ILE A 133 11.22 8.06 16.67
CA ILE A 133 10.09 7.28 16.14
C ILE A 133 10.56 6.38 15.00
N TRP A 134 11.34 6.92 14.06
CA TRP A 134 11.76 6.19 12.88
C TRP A 134 12.75 5.06 13.20
N LEU A 135 13.72 5.30 14.08
CA LEU A 135 14.71 4.30 14.48
C LEU A 135 14.11 3.16 15.31
N GLN A 136 13.02 3.41 16.03
CA GLN A 136 12.30 2.40 16.80
C GLN A 136 11.22 1.67 16.00
N ARG A 137 10.95 2.12 14.77
CA ARG A 137 9.89 1.58 13.90
C ARG A 137 10.14 0.10 13.62
N ALA A 138 9.19 -0.73 14.02
CA ALA A 138 9.17 -2.17 13.75
C ALA A 138 7.94 -2.61 12.94
N ASP A 139 7.14 -1.66 12.44
CA ASP A 139 5.89 -1.92 11.74
C ASP A 139 6.05 -2.77 10.48
N ARG A 140 5.40 -3.94 10.49
CA ARG A 140 5.34 -4.86 9.34
C ARG A 140 4.03 -5.65 9.34
N TYR A 141 2.91 -4.94 9.51
CA TYR A 141 1.57 -5.54 9.65
C TYR A 141 1.27 -6.58 8.56
N SER A 142 1.42 -6.21 7.28
CA SER A 142 1.06 -7.11 6.18
C SER A 142 1.92 -8.38 6.14
N GLU A 143 3.16 -8.34 6.64
CA GLU A 143 4.04 -9.52 6.75
C GLU A 143 3.72 -10.39 7.98
N LEU A 144 3.26 -9.78 9.07
CA LEU A 144 2.90 -10.48 10.31
C LEU A 144 1.49 -11.06 10.27
N ARG A 145 0.63 -10.50 9.41
CA ARG A 145 -0.76 -10.92 9.25
C ARG A 145 -0.80 -12.41 8.88
N ARG A 146 -1.43 -13.19 9.75
CA ARG A 146 -1.68 -14.62 9.52
C ARG A 146 -3.04 -14.80 8.86
N PRO A 147 -3.12 -15.30 7.61
CA PRO A 147 -4.40 -15.41 6.89
C PRO A 147 -5.38 -16.43 7.50
N ASP A 148 -4.86 -17.36 8.30
CA ASP A 148 -5.57 -18.44 9.01
C ASP A 148 -6.06 -18.03 10.41
N VAL A 149 -5.50 -16.96 10.98
CA VAL A 149 -5.97 -16.39 12.22
C VAL A 149 -6.88 -15.24 11.82
N ALA A 150 -8.20 -15.43 11.90
CA ALA A 150 -9.12 -14.32 11.97
C ALA A 150 -8.72 -13.50 13.20
N GLU A 151 -7.84 -12.51 13.00
CA GLU A 151 -7.36 -11.69 14.09
C GLU A 151 -8.59 -11.05 14.70
N ALA A 152 -8.90 -11.51 15.91
CA ALA A 152 -9.77 -10.82 16.83
C ALA A 152 -9.26 -9.38 16.92
N HIS A 153 -9.84 -8.47 16.15
CA HIS A 153 -10.52 -7.23 16.53
C HIS A 153 -10.11 -6.54 17.85
N ALA A 154 -8.90 -6.75 18.37
CA ALA A 154 -8.54 -6.33 19.72
C ALA A 154 -8.04 -4.89 19.76
N GLN A 155 -7.65 -4.29 18.63
CA GLN A 155 -7.20 -2.91 18.57
C GLN A 155 -7.70 -2.23 17.30
N SER A 156 -8.43 -1.13 17.46
CA SER A 156 -8.93 -0.31 16.36
C SER A 156 -7.76 0.27 15.57
N LYS A 157 -7.64 -0.10 14.30
CA LYS A 157 -6.65 0.47 13.38
C LYS A 157 -7.02 1.92 13.06
N VAL A 158 -6.04 2.72 12.64
CA VAL A 158 -6.30 4.03 12.05
C VAL A 158 -7.10 3.88 10.76
N GLU A 159 -8.08 4.75 10.56
CA GLU A 159 -8.90 4.75 9.35
C GLU A 159 -8.18 5.40 8.17
N MET A 160 -8.32 4.82 6.98
CA MET A 160 -7.64 5.29 5.76
C MET A 160 -7.94 6.76 5.45
N TYR A 161 -9.19 7.19 5.61
CA TYR A 161 -9.62 8.57 5.36
C TYR A 161 -8.95 9.60 6.30
N ARG A 162 -8.40 9.17 7.45
CA ARG A 162 -7.70 10.08 8.38
C ARG A 162 -6.25 10.32 7.99
N ILE A 163 -5.64 9.41 7.24
CA ILE A 163 -4.19 9.38 6.93
C ILE A 163 -3.91 9.47 5.43
N GLY A 164 -4.84 10.07 4.67
CA GLY A 164 -4.67 10.37 3.25
C GLY A 164 -4.57 9.13 2.37
N GLY A 165 -5.62 8.30 2.36
CA GLY A 165 -5.83 7.27 1.33
C GLY A 165 -7.10 7.53 0.54
#